data_AF-A0A7V9Q8K5-F1
#
_entry.id   AF-A0A7V9Q8K5-F1
#
_cell.length_a   1.000
_cell.length_b   1.000
_cell.length_c   1.000
_cell.angle_alpha   90.00
_cell.angle_beta   90.00
_cell.angle_gamma   90.00
#
_symmetry.space_group_name_H-M   'P 1'
#
loop_
_entity.id
_entity.type
_entity.pdbx_description
1 polymer ?
#
loop_
_entity_poly.entity_id
_entity_poly.type
_entity_poly.pdbx_seq_one_letter_code
_entity_poly.pdbx_strand_id
1 'polypeptide(L)'
;MSETATFGSVDVNIVASTERTMSTPDRDTPFRLLVLGDFSGRAKNPSASVIAKMFPKPLTVDRDNFDAVMSKLNVSVRLPLGDARQTSIDIEFRQLEDFHPDRIFETLEVFELLRRTRQRLTDAKTFPDAAVEVRGWSDVSFVDDDAKEALDSYSKPPTNALAPDAPAAGGLLDYMIEESEERPRPESPAGIAPEWNEMLRDLVKPHLVSIDLDKQEELVASVDNCIGGLMRMILHHPDFQALESAWRALHFLVSRLETDSELKVFLLDVSKDELAADLTTEDLRATNCYQLFVEQSAETLGGEPWALFAGNYDFNMTHDDAVLLGRVAKVSRAARAPFIAGASPQILGCDSLAQTPDSREWHRPIDADSETWDALRKLPEAEYLGLVLPRFLLRLPYGENTEATEQFSFEETTKAFTHENYLWGNPTFACAYLLASSFSESGWDLRPGQLLDVEDLPLHVYEEGDESQLKPCAETVLTERAAEAILDCGLMPLLSFKNEDRARLAGFQSLADPPASLAGRWQS
;
A
#
# COMPACT_ATOMS: atom_id res chain seq x y z
N MET A 1 37.98 3.99 11.65
CA MET A 1 38.16 2.52 11.68
C MET A 1 36.79 1.98 11.34
N SER A 2 36.58 1.59 10.08
CA SER A 2 35.31 1.02 9.63
C SER A 2 35.10 -0.30 10.37
N GLU A 3 34.02 -0.37 11.14
CA GLU A 3 33.54 -1.62 11.72
C GLU A 3 33.26 -2.56 10.54
N THR A 4 34.01 -3.67 10.44
CA THR A 4 33.76 -4.65 9.39
C THR A 4 32.39 -5.26 9.64
N ALA A 5 31.43 -5.06 8.74
CA ALA A 5 30.07 -5.52 8.92
C ALA A 5 30.02 -7.04 9.17
N THR A 6 29.42 -7.46 10.29
CA THR A 6 29.27 -8.87 10.66
C THR A 6 27.87 -9.37 10.31
N PHE A 7 27.80 -10.34 9.40
CA PHE A 7 26.55 -10.92 8.93
C PHE A 7 26.13 -12.17 9.72
N GLY A 8 26.57 -12.35 10.96
CA GLY A 8 26.33 -13.58 11.74
C GLY A 8 27.08 -14.82 11.22
N SER A 9 26.82 -15.97 11.81
CA SER A 9 27.42 -17.26 11.43
C SER A 9 26.38 -18.38 11.51
N VAL A 10 26.55 -19.38 10.64
CA VAL A 10 25.84 -20.66 10.68
C VAL A 10 26.91 -21.74 10.58
N ASP A 11 27.53 -22.08 11.71
CA ASP A 11 28.59 -23.10 11.73
C ASP A 11 28.00 -24.49 11.56
N VAL A 12 28.07 -25.06 10.35
CA VAL A 12 27.59 -26.42 10.09
C VAL A 12 28.43 -27.42 10.88
N ASN A 13 27.90 -27.89 12.02
CA ASN A 13 28.44 -29.05 12.71
C ASN A 13 28.27 -30.25 11.78
N ILE A 14 29.36 -30.63 11.10
CA ILE A 14 29.44 -31.84 10.30
C ILE A 14 29.40 -33.04 11.26
N VAL A 15 28.20 -33.43 11.67
CA VAL A 15 27.98 -34.77 12.21
C VAL A 15 27.97 -35.69 11.00
N ALA A 16 29.04 -36.48 10.85
CA ALA A 16 29.22 -37.45 9.78
C ALA A 16 27.97 -38.34 9.61
N SER A 17 27.11 -37.95 8.68
CA SER A 17 26.00 -38.75 8.19
C SER A 17 25.65 -38.27 6.79
N THR A 18 26.42 -38.79 5.83
CA THR A 18 26.16 -38.82 4.39
C THR A 18 26.06 -37.44 3.72
N GLU A 19 26.99 -37.19 2.79
CA GLU A 19 26.87 -36.11 1.80
C GLU A 19 25.47 -36.15 1.17
N ARG A 20 24.53 -35.34 1.69
CA ARG A 20 23.34 -34.95 0.94
C ARG A 20 23.84 -33.98 -0.12
N THR A 21 24.27 -34.55 -1.24
CA THR A 21 24.48 -33.83 -2.49
C THR A 21 23.27 -32.90 -2.71
N MET A 22 23.48 -31.74 -3.32
CA MET A 22 22.42 -30.78 -3.66
C MET A 22 21.45 -31.39 -4.69
N SER A 23 20.67 -32.41 -4.30
CA SER A 23 19.69 -33.04 -5.18
C SER A 23 18.43 -32.18 -5.21
N THR A 24 17.84 -32.09 -6.40
CA THR A 24 16.46 -31.64 -6.61
C THR A 24 15.53 -32.43 -5.67
N PRO A 25 14.48 -31.81 -5.10
CA PRO A 25 13.51 -32.53 -4.27
C PRO A 25 12.87 -33.70 -5.02
N ASP A 26 12.39 -34.69 -4.26
CA ASP A 26 11.56 -35.75 -4.84
C ASP A 26 10.30 -35.13 -5.45
N ARG A 27 9.79 -35.74 -6.54
CA ARG A 27 8.62 -35.23 -7.28
C ARG A 27 7.41 -34.96 -6.39
N ASP A 28 7.21 -35.79 -5.37
CA ASP A 28 6.08 -35.69 -4.45
C ASP A 28 6.27 -34.62 -3.34
N THR A 29 7.41 -33.92 -3.31
CA THR A 29 7.67 -32.87 -2.33
C THR A 29 6.81 -31.65 -2.66
N PRO A 30 6.01 -31.12 -1.73
CA PRO A 30 5.19 -29.95 -2.04
C PRO A 30 6.01 -28.67 -2.18
N PHE A 31 5.63 -27.81 -3.13
CA PHE A 31 6.08 -26.44 -3.25
C PHE A 31 5.43 -25.57 -2.18
N ARG A 32 6.15 -25.36 -1.09
CA ARG A 32 5.71 -24.48 0.01
C ARG A 32 6.24 -23.06 -0.19
N LEU A 33 5.35 -22.14 -0.52
CA LEU A 33 5.61 -20.71 -0.59
C LEU A 33 5.29 -20.06 0.76
N LEU A 34 6.24 -19.33 1.33
CA LEU A 34 6.02 -18.52 2.53
C LEU A 34 6.04 -17.03 2.18
N VAL A 35 4.94 -16.33 2.46
CA VAL A 35 4.82 -14.88 2.35
C VAL A 35 5.05 -14.26 3.73
N LEU A 36 5.96 -13.31 3.83
CA LEU A 36 6.32 -12.59 5.05
C LEU A 36 5.96 -11.11 4.91
N GLY A 37 5.42 -10.49 5.95
CA GLY A 37 5.07 -9.06 5.92
C GLY A 37 4.28 -8.64 7.15
N ASP A 38 4.06 -7.34 7.32
CA ASP A 38 3.12 -6.83 8.33
C ASP A 38 1.70 -6.83 7.74
N PHE A 39 0.96 -7.91 8.00
CA PHE A 39 -0.42 -8.08 7.52
C PHE A 39 -1.44 -7.70 8.59
N SER A 40 -1.06 -7.65 9.87
CA SER A 40 -1.94 -7.18 10.93
C SER A 40 -1.96 -5.65 11.08
N GLY A 41 -0.97 -4.95 10.51
CA GLY A 41 -0.76 -3.51 10.71
C GLY A 41 -0.12 -3.19 12.05
N ARG A 42 0.46 -4.19 12.73
CA ARG A 42 0.86 -4.06 14.13
C ARG A 42 2.13 -3.24 14.32
N ALA A 43 3.00 -3.14 13.32
CA ALA A 43 4.22 -2.36 13.43
C ALA A 43 3.93 -0.85 13.61
N LYS A 44 2.80 -0.39 13.07
CA LYS A 44 2.35 1.00 13.16
C LYS A 44 1.42 1.25 14.34
N ASN A 45 0.95 0.21 15.01
CA ASN A 45 0.08 0.31 16.18
C ASN A 45 0.91 0.38 17.49
N PRO A 46 0.90 1.52 18.22
CA PRO A 46 1.71 1.69 19.43
C PRO A 46 1.38 0.70 20.55
N SER A 47 0.14 0.20 20.59
CA SER A 47 -0.33 -0.79 21.58
C SER A 47 0.18 -2.21 21.30
N ALA A 48 0.58 -2.50 20.06
CA ALA A 48 1.06 -3.81 19.62
C ALA A 48 2.59 -3.91 19.54
N SER A 49 3.30 -2.80 19.81
CA SER A 49 4.75 -2.58 19.76
C SER A 49 5.63 -3.49 20.65
N VAL A 50 5.11 -4.59 21.21
CA VAL A 50 5.96 -5.59 21.87
C VAL A 50 6.43 -6.56 20.79
N ILE A 51 7.70 -6.40 20.36
CA ILE A 51 8.38 -7.37 19.49
C ILE A 51 8.16 -8.75 20.09
N ALA A 52 7.42 -9.60 19.38
CA ALA A 52 7.07 -10.91 19.88
C ALA A 52 8.37 -11.72 20.10
N LYS A 53 8.53 -12.29 21.30
CA LYS A 53 9.71 -13.13 21.62
C LYS A 53 9.83 -14.36 20.72
N MET A 54 8.74 -14.74 20.06
CA MET A 54 8.64 -15.90 19.20
C MET A 54 7.77 -15.55 18.00
N PHE A 55 8.18 -16.00 16.82
CA PHE A 55 7.40 -15.79 15.61
C PHE A 55 6.06 -16.53 15.67
N PRO A 56 4.98 -15.93 15.12
CA PRO A 56 3.72 -16.64 15.02
C PRO A 56 3.87 -17.85 14.10
N LYS A 57 3.01 -18.85 14.30
CA LYS A 57 2.96 -20.02 13.41
C LYS A 57 2.48 -19.58 12.02
N PRO A 58 3.16 -19.97 10.92
CA PRO A 58 2.67 -19.71 9.57
C PRO A 58 1.26 -20.26 9.38
N LEU A 59 0.39 -19.45 8.79
CA LEU A 59 -1.00 -19.78 8.48
C LEU A 59 -1.07 -20.21 7.01
N THR A 60 -1.68 -21.36 6.71
CA THR A 60 -1.98 -21.70 5.33
C THR A 60 -3.05 -20.74 4.81
N VAL A 61 -2.86 -20.23 3.60
CA VAL A 61 -3.79 -19.30 2.95
C VAL A 61 -4.06 -19.75 1.51
N ASP A 62 -5.32 -19.71 1.12
CA ASP A 62 -5.81 -20.00 -0.22
C ASP A 62 -7.05 -19.13 -0.51
N ARG A 63 -7.66 -19.29 -1.69
CA ARG A 63 -8.85 -18.53 -2.09
C ARG A 63 -10.10 -18.82 -1.23
N ASP A 64 -10.16 -19.97 -0.57
CA ASP A 64 -11.35 -20.43 0.16
C ASP A 64 -11.31 -19.98 1.65
N ASN A 65 -10.10 -19.78 2.20
CA ASN A 65 -9.90 -19.39 3.60
C ASN A 65 -9.38 -17.95 3.80
N PHE A 66 -9.20 -17.18 2.72
CA PHE A 66 -8.57 -15.86 2.72
C PHE A 66 -9.11 -14.92 3.81
N ASP A 67 -10.42 -14.66 3.82
CA ASP A 67 -11.05 -13.76 4.81
C ASP A 67 -10.99 -14.34 6.23
N ALA A 68 -11.01 -15.67 6.39
CA ALA A 68 -10.86 -16.30 7.70
C ALA A 68 -9.45 -16.10 8.28
N VAL A 69 -8.41 -16.14 7.43
CA VAL A 69 -7.03 -15.82 7.81
C VAL A 69 -6.92 -14.35 8.20
N MET A 70 -7.51 -13.45 7.40
CA MET A 70 -7.56 -12.02 7.68
C MET A 70 -8.22 -11.71 9.02
N SER A 71 -9.43 -12.20 9.24
CA SER A 71 -10.15 -12.03 10.52
C SER A 71 -9.37 -12.57 11.71
N LYS A 72 -8.64 -13.69 11.56
CA LYS A 72 -7.82 -14.28 12.64
C LYS A 72 -6.64 -13.40 13.06
N LEU A 73 -6.10 -12.59 12.14
CA LEU A 73 -4.99 -11.68 12.42
C LEU A 73 -5.41 -10.39 13.13
N ASN A 74 -6.72 -10.14 13.30
CA ASN A 74 -7.27 -8.90 13.87
C ASN A 74 -6.67 -7.65 13.19
N VAL A 75 -6.74 -7.65 11.86
CA VAL A 75 -6.18 -6.62 11.01
C VAL A 75 -6.80 -5.27 11.35
N SER A 76 -5.96 -4.29 11.66
CA SER A 76 -6.42 -2.95 12.03
C SER A 76 -5.38 -1.88 11.77
N VAL A 77 -5.85 -0.68 11.45
CA VAL A 77 -4.99 0.49 11.27
C VAL A 77 -5.55 1.66 12.07
N ARG A 78 -4.66 2.39 12.74
CA ARG A 78 -4.96 3.65 13.41
C ARG A 78 -4.49 4.81 12.55
N LEU A 79 -5.43 5.61 12.05
CA LEU A 79 -5.13 6.76 11.20
C LEU A 79 -5.28 8.07 11.99
N PRO A 80 -4.24 8.91 12.09
CA PRO A 80 -4.40 10.26 12.61
C PRO A 80 -5.17 11.11 11.59
N LEU A 81 -6.27 11.75 12.03
CA LEU A 81 -7.00 12.70 11.19
C LEU A 81 -6.76 14.13 11.69
N GLY A 82 -6.26 14.98 10.79
CA GLY A 82 -6.00 16.41 11.04
C GLY A 82 -4.60 16.73 11.59
N ASP A 83 -4.29 18.03 11.72
CA ASP A 83 -2.97 18.54 12.13
C ASP A 83 -2.68 18.34 13.64
N ALA A 84 -3.72 18.11 14.44
CA ALA A 84 -3.59 17.84 15.87
C ALA A 84 -3.62 16.34 16.13
N ARG A 85 -2.54 15.79 16.72
CA ARG A 85 -2.35 14.39 17.14
C ARG A 85 -3.37 13.87 18.19
N GLN A 86 -4.57 14.44 18.30
CA GLN A 86 -5.57 14.08 19.31
C GLN A 86 -6.74 13.26 18.78
N THR A 87 -7.02 13.27 17.47
CA THR A 87 -8.10 12.46 16.90
C THR A 87 -7.54 11.40 15.97
N SER A 88 -7.74 10.14 16.32
CA SER A 88 -7.36 8.99 15.50
C SER A 88 -8.57 8.11 15.24
N ILE A 89 -8.73 7.63 14.01
CA ILE A 89 -9.71 6.60 13.67
C ILE A 89 -9.02 5.25 13.71
N ASP A 90 -9.63 4.31 14.44
CA ASP A 90 -9.29 2.91 14.37
C ASP A 90 -10.21 2.23 13.36
N ILE A 91 -9.64 1.64 12.32
CA ILE A 91 -10.36 0.88 11.31
C ILE A 91 -9.96 -0.59 11.46
N GLU A 92 -10.94 -1.46 11.66
CA GLU A 92 -10.77 -2.92 11.69
C GLU A 92 -11.19 -3.52 10.34
N PHE A 93 -10.45 -4.54 9.89
CA PHE A 93 -10.75 -5.25 8.65
C PHE A 93 -10.85 -6.75 8.92
N ARG A 94 -11.93 -7.38 8.44
CA ARG A 94 -12.21 -8.81 8.62
C ARG A 94 -12.23 -9.56 7.30
N GLN A 95 -12.46 -8.85 6.20
CA GLN A 95 -12.52 -9.37 4.83
C GLN A 95 -11.95 -8.33 3.86
N LEU A 96 -11.58 -8.76 2.66
CA LEU A 96 -10.99 -7.86 1.66
C LEU A 96 -11.91 -6.68 1.29
N GLU A 97 -13.22 -6.93 1.26
CA GLU A 97 -14.24 -5.93 0.92
C GLU A 97 -14.29 -4.77 1.92
N ASP A 98 -13.77 -4.93 3.14
CA ASP A 98 -13.77 -3.86 4.14
C ASP A 98 -12.84 -2.69 3.74
N PHE A 99 -11.93 -2.88 2.77
CA PHE A 99 -11.15 -1.81 2.14
C PHE A 99 -11.95 -1.01 1.08
N HIS A 100 -13.14 -1.48 0.68
CA HIS A 100 -13.94 -0.81 -0.32
C HIS A 100 -14.55 0.50 0.23
N PRO A 101 -14.59 1.61 -0.54
CA PRO A 101 -15.12 2.89 -0.08
C PRO A 101 -16.54 2.81 0.46
N ASP A 102 -17.41 1.98 -0.14
CA ASP A 102 -18.77 1.78 0.34
C ASP A 102 -18.79 1.20 1.76
N ARG A 103 -17.93 0.23 2.06
CA ARG A 103 -17.82 -0.35 3.42
C ARG A 103 -17.28 0.65 4.42
N ILE A 104 -16.26 1.42 4.04
CA ILE A 104 -15.68 2.45 4.89
C ILE A 104 -16.72 3.53 5.19
N PHE A 105 -17.48 3.95 4.17
CA PHE A 105 -18.55 4.93 4.30
C PHE A 105 -19.70 4.42 5.19
N GLU A 106 -20.02 3.12 5.10
CA GLU A 106 -21.06 2.48 5.90
C GLU A 106 -20.67 2.37 7.39
N THR A 107 -19.42 2.02 7.67
CA THR A 107 -19.00 1.54 8.99
C THR A 107 -18.41 2.61 9.89
N LEU A 108 -17.69 3.59 9.34
CA LEU A 108 -17.00 4.57 10.18
C LEU A 108 -17.95 5.66 10.71
N GLU A 109 -17.83 5.95 12.00
CA GLU A 109 -18.63 6.97 12.71
C GLU A 109 -18.45 8.37 12.13
N VAL A 110 -17.25 8.67 11.60
CA VAL A 110 -16.96 9.97 10.97
C VAL A 110 -17.89 10.27 9.78
N PHE A 111 -18.29 9.24 9.02
CA PHE A 111 -19.25 9.37 7.93
C PHE A 111 -20.69 9.32 8.41
N GLU A 112 -20.97 8.85 9.64
CA GLU A 112 -22.34 8.80 10.17
C GLU A 112 -22.93 10.21 10.29
N LEU A 113 -22.16 11.18 10.78
CA LEU A 113 -22.64 12.56 10.88
C LEU A 113 -22.94 13.13 9.48
N LEU A 114 -22.02 12.95 8.54
CA LEU A 114 -22.18 13.42 7.16
C LEU A 114 -23.39 12.77 6.47
N ARG A 115 -23.61 11.46 6.66
CA ARG A 115 -24.79 10.72 6.16
C ARG A 115 -26.10 11.27 6.73
N ARG A 116 -26.17 11.46 8.06
CA ARG A 116 -27.36 12.00 8.72
C ARG A 116 -27.66 13.42 8.25
N THR A 117 -26.64 14.25 8.10
CA THR A 117 -26.79 15.62 7.62
C THR A 117 -27.24 15.66 6.16
N ARG A 118 -26.66 14.83 5.28
CA ARG A 118 -27.10 14.68 3.90
C ARG A 118 -28.58 14.27 3.80
N GLN A 119 -29.01 13.28 4.58
CA GLN A 119 -30.41 12.84 4.62
C GLN A 119 -31.35 13.97 5.07
N ARG A 120 -30.97 14.72 6.12
CA ARG A 120 -31.76 15.85 6.62
C ARG A 120 -31.81 17.04 5.66
N LEU A 121 -30.75 17.26 4.88
CA LEU A 121 -30.77 18.25 3.79
C LEU A 121 -31.70 17.83 2.64
N THR A 122 -31.97 16.53 2.49
CA THR A 122 -32.85 16.02 1.43
C THR A 122 -34.34 16.04 1.83
N ASP A 123 -34.63 16.03 3.13
CA ASP A 123 -36.01 16.12 3.66
C ASP A 123 -36.42 17.58 3.90
N ALA A 124 -37.46 18.02 3.18
CA ALA A 124 -38.02 19.37 3.26
C ALA A 124 -38.41 19.82 4.68
N LYS A 125 -38.72 18.90 5.60
CA LYS A 125 -39.08 19.24 6.99
C LYS A 125 -37.88 19.51 7.89
N THR A 126 -36.76 18.83 7.63
CA THR A 126 -35.54 18.94 8.46
C THR A 126 -34.48 19.83 7.80
N PHE A 127 -34.72 20.24 6.55
CA PHE A 127 -33.85 21.11 5.77
C PHE A 127 -33.47 22.43 6.48
N PRO A 128 -34.37 23.21 7.10
CA PRO A 128 -33.97 24.48 7.72
C PRO A 128 -32.93 24.31 8.83
N ASP A 129 -33.08 23.30 9.68
CA ASP A 129 -32.17 23.01 10.78
C ASP A 129 -30.85 22.42 10.28
N ALA A 130 -30.91 21.50 9.31
CA ALA A 130 -29.71 20.91 8.70
C ALA A 130 -28.94 21.93 7.87
N ALA A 131 -29.63 22.84 7.18
CA ALA A 131 -29.00 23.95 6.49
C ALA A 131 -28.32 24.90 7.48
N VAL A 132 -28.85 25.12 8.69
CA VAL A 132 -28.15 25.89 9.75
C VAL A 132 -26.95 25.15 10.30
N GLU A 133 -27.02 23.82 10.46
CA GLU A 133 -25.90 23.00 10.92
C GLU A 133 -24.76 22.97 9.90
N VAL A 134 -25.09 22.69 8.63
CA VAL A 134 -24.16 22.77 7.51
C VAL A 134 -23.67 24.20 7.36
N ARG A 135 -24.51 25.22 7.58
CA ARG A 135 -24.09 26.64 7.65
C ARG A 135 -23.19 26.97 8.82
N GLY A 136 -23.34 26.28 9.94
CA GLY A 136 -22.43 26.30 11.08
C GLY A 136 -21.13 25.54 10.80
N TRP A 137 -21.12 24.65 9.81
CA TRP A 137 -19.91 24.18 9.13
C TRP A 137 -19.44 25.20 8.07
N SER A 138 -20.36 26.02 7.52
CA SER A 138 -20.18 26.96 6.40
C SER A 138 -19.69 28.36 6.74
N ASP A 139 -19.01 28.59 7.87
CA ASP A 139 -18.01 29.67 7.87
C ASP A 139 -16.77 29.29 7.04
N VAL A 140 -16.83 28.15 6.32
CA VAL A 140 -15.74 27.56 5.57
C VAL A 140 -16.23 26.63 4.43
N SER A 141 -15.41 26.37 3.41
CA SER A 141 -15.78 25.67 2.15
C SER A 141 -14.55 24.94 1.57
N PHE A 142 -14.72 24.15 0.50
CA PHE A 142 -13.66 23.77 -0.42
C PHE A 142 -14.10 24.10 -1.84
N VAL A 143 -13.26 24.80 -2.60
CA VAL A 143 -13.43 25.02 -4.03
C VAL A 143 -12.13 24.64 -4.73
N ASP A 144 -12.22 23.74 -5.71
CA ASP A 144 -11.23 23.60 -6.78
C ASP A 144 -11.18 24.92 -7.54
N ASP A 145 -10.02 25.59 -7.56
CA ASP A 145 -9.82 26.95 -8.10
C ASP A 145 -10.27 27.12 -9.57
N ASP A 146 -10.51 26.04 -10.31
CA ASP A 146 -10.74 26.10 -11.76
C ASP A 146 -12.22 26.08 -12.21
N ALA A 147 -13.18 25.78 -11.32
CA ALA A 147 -14.60 25.84 -11.69
C ALA A 147 -15.08 27.30 -11.93
N LYS A 148 -14.33 28.29 -11.45
CA LYS A 148 -14.57 29.72 -11.72
C LYS A 148 -14.12 30.15 -13.11
N GLU A 149 -13.05 29.58 -13.66
CA GLU A 149 -12.56 29.96 -14.98
C GLU A 149 -13.46 29.46 -16.13
N ALA A 150 -14.15 28.33 -15.94
CA ALA A 150 -15.10 27.83 -16.93
C ALA A 150 -16.38 28.68 -17.03
N LEU A 151 -16.88 29.19 -15.90
CA LEU A 151 -18.13 29.97 -15.82
C LEU A 151 -17.99 31.44 -16.25
N ASP A 152 -16.79 32.03 -16.14
CA ASP A 152 -16.53 33.41 -16.57
C ASP A 152 -16.36 33.58 -18.09
N SER A 153 -16.21 32.48 -18.84
CA SER A 153 -16.05 32.49 -20.30
C SER A 153 -17.36 32.65 -21.09
N TYR A 154 -18.52 32.54 -20.43
CA TYR A 154 -19.84 32.54 -21.06
C TYR A 154 -20.77 33.66 -20.57
N SER A 155 -20.28 34.86 -20.24
CA SER A 155 -21.15 36.04 -20.17
C SER A 155 -20.40 37.35 -20.17
N LYS A 156 -20.17 37.93 -21.36
CA LYS A 156 -20.21 39.39 -21.58
C LYS A 156 -20.14 39.74 -23.08
N PRO A 157 -21.11 40.50 -23.61
CA PRO A 157 -20.85 41.58 -24.55
C PRO A 157 -20.62 42.90 -23.78
N PRO A 158 -19.90 43.88 -24.37
CA PRO A 158 -19.31 44.99 -23.62
C PRO A 158 -20.21 46.22 -23.61
N THR A 159 -20.23 47.01 -22.53
CA THR A 159 -20.43 48.47 -22.64
C THR A 159 -19.81 49.26 -21.48
N ASN A 160 -19.25 50.38 -21.89
CA ASN A 160 -18.55 51.50 -21.26
C ASN A 160 -19.17 52.15 -19.99
N ALA A 161 -18.24 52.62 -19.13
CA ALA A 161 -18.13 53.99 -18.60
C ALA A 161 -18.90 54.49 -17.34
N LEU A 162 -18.08 55.05 -16.43
CA LEU A 162 -18.24 56.23 -15.54
C LEU A 162 -19.02 56.11 -14.20
N ALA A 163 -18.29 56.40 -13.11
CA ALA A 163 -18.76 56.84 -11.79
C ALA A 163 -19.19 58.34 -11.81
N PRO A 164 -19.54 59.06 -10.71
CA PRO A 164 -19.63 58.73 -9.27
C PRO A 164 -20.83 59.36 -8.48
N ASP A 165 -20.86 59.17 -7.15
CA ASP A 165 -21.18 60.13 -6.05
C ASP A 165 -22.08 59.63 -4.89
N ALA A 166 -21.67 59.98 -3.67
CA ALA A 166 -22.25 59.69 -2.34
C ALA A 166 -23.24 60.83 -1.89
N PRO A 167 -23.64 61.04 -0.60
CA PRO A 167 -23.78 60.19 0.61
C PRO A 167 -25.13 60.43 1.43
N ALA A 168 -25.25 59.78 2.60
CA ALA A 168 -25.69 60.34 3.91
C ALA A 168 -27.04 59.97 4.60
N ALA A 169 -26.90 59.78 5.93
CA ALA A 169 -27.84 59.93 7.08
C ALA A 169 -28.86 58.80 7.38
N GLY A 170 -29.10 58.36 8.63
CA GLY A 170 -28.62 58.73 9.96
C GLY A 170 -29.49 58.13 11.09
N GLY A 171 -28.89 57.96 12.28
CA GLY A 171 -29.44 57.95 13.66
C GLY A 171 -30.52 56.91 14.06
N LEU A 172 -30.32 56.03 15.04
CA LEU A 172 -30.09 56.17 16.50
C LEU A 172 -31.37 56.20 17.37
N LEU A 173 -31.35 55.30 18.37
CA LEU A 173 -32.15 55.12 19.59
C LEU A 173 -33.40 54.21 19.45
N ASP A 174 -33.40 52.99 20.00
CA ASP A 174 -33.26 52.58 21.41
C ASP A 174 -34.43 53.07 22.28
N TYR A 175 -35.38 52.19 22.60
CA TYR A 175 -35.74 51.75 23.97
C TYR A 175 -37.07 50.97 24.02
N MET A 176 -37.08 49.94 24.87
CA MET A 176 -38.23 49.29 25.57
C MET A 176 -39.11 48.28 24.80
N ILE A 177 -39.58 47.14 25.32
CA ILE A 177 -39.32 46.28 26.50
C ILE A 177 -40.22 45.02 26.35
N GLU A 178 -39.76 43.89 26.88
CA GLU A 178 -40.47 42.69 27.42
C GLU A 178 -41.27 41.65 26.59
N GLU A 179 -40.90 40.41 26.94
CA GLU A 179 -41.71 39.19 27.13
C GLU A 179 -42.30 38.43 25.92
N SER A 180 -41.66 37.30 25.59
CA SER A 180 -42.40 36.09 25.22
C SER A 180 -41.60 34.81 25.56
N GLU A 181 -42.04 34.19 26.65
CA GLU A 181 -41.95 32.79 27.08
C GLU A 181 -41.06 31.78 26.32
N GLU A 182 -40.16 31.18 27.09
CA GLU A 182 -39.42 29.95 26.82
C GLU A 182 -40.35 28.77 26.52
N ARG A 183 -40.22 28.19 25.32
CA ARG A 183 -40.67 26.82 25.05
C ARG A 183 -39.50 25.86 25.31
N PRO A 184 -39.73 24.71 25.97
CA PRO A 184 -38.65 23.77 26.25
C PRO A 184 -38.12 23.18 24.94
N ARG A 185 -36.82 23.35 24.72
CA ARG A 185 -36.04 22.72 23.66
C ARG A 185 -36.14 21.20 23.87
N PRO A 186 -36.58 20.39 22.89
CA PRO A 186 -36.48 18.95 23.01
C PRO A 186 -35.00 18.58 23.11
N GLU A 187 -34.65 17.81 24.14
CA GLU A 187 -33.31 17.27 24.34
C GLU A 187 -32.92 16.46 23.09
N SER A 188 -31.86 16.88 22.40
CA SER A 188 -31.21 16.07 21.37
C SER A 188 -30.78 14.73 21.98
N PRO A 189 -31.11 13.59 21.35
CA PRO A 189 -30.56 12.31 21.78
C PRO A 189 -29.04 12.35 21.65
N ALA A 190 -28.36 11.94 22.72
CA ALA A 190 -26.91 11.78 22.89
C ALA A 190 -26.08 11.93 21.60
N GLY A 191 -25.52 13.13 21.43
CA GLY A 191 -24.52 13.40 20.40
C GLY A 191 -23.18 12.75 20.76
N ILE A 192 -22.48 12.34 19.71
CA ILE A 192 -21.07 11.91 19.72
C ILE A 192 -20.20 12.99 20.40
N ALA A 193 -19.06 12.56 20.97
CA ALA A 193 -18.15 13.41 21.74
C ALA A 193 -17.81 14.74 21.03
N PRO A 194 -17.73 15.86 21.77
CA PRO A 194 -17.49 17.20 21.21
C PRO A 194 -16.21 17.32 20.37
N GLU A 195 -15.26 16.41 20.54
CA GLU A 195 -13.98 16.30 19.82
C GLU A 195 -14.17 16.08 18.30
N TRP A 196 -15.21 15.35 17.89
CA TRP A 196 -15.49 15.09 16.46
C TRP A 196 -16.11 16.28 15.72
N ASN A 197 -16.89 17.10 16.44
CA ASN A 197 -17.48 18.33 15.87
C ASN A 197 -16.42 19.40 15.61
N GLU A 198 -15.31 19.37 16.35
CA GLU A 198 -14.19 20.29 16.16
C GLU A 198 -13.31 19.82 14.98
N MET A 199 -13.10 18.51 14.83
CA MET A 199 -12.39 17.91 13.69
C MET A 199 -13.11 18.16 12.35
N LEU A 200 -14.44 17.99 12.30
CA LEU A 200 -15.23 18.31 11.10
C LEU A 200 -15.22 19.80 10.74
N ARG A 201 -14.94 20.69 11.70
CA ARG A 201 -14.76 22.12 11.43
C ARG A 201 -13.35 22.43 10.92
N ASP A 202 -12.33 21.73 11.42
CA ASP A 202 -10.94 21.91 11.01
C ASP A 202 -10.63 21.29 9.63
N LEU A 203 -11.32 20.21 9.27
CA LEU A 203 -11.22 19.57 7.96
C LEU A 203 -11.95 20.30 6.84
N VAL A 204 -12.66 21.42 7.07
CA VAL A 204 -13.57 22.03 6.07
C VAL A 204 -13.09 23.41 5.56
N LYS A 205 -11.81 23.73 5.75
CA LYS A 205 -11.35 25.09 6.09
C LYS A 205 -11.11 26.20 5.01
N PRO A 206 -11.47 26.11 3.70
CA PRO A 206 -11.52 27.37 2.88
C PRO A 206 -12.69 27.73 1.86
N HIS A 207 -13.76 28.44 2.33
CA HIS A 207 -14.47 29.68 1.81
C HIS A 207 -15.77 29.77 0.90
N LEU A 208 -16.79 30.46 1.46
CA LEU A 208 -18.23 30.80 1.13
C LEU A 208 -18.71 31.49 -0.19
N VAL A 209 -20.05 31.48 -0.45
CA VAL A 209 -21.02 32.66 -0.44
C VAL A 209 -22.55 32.33 -0.69
N SER A 210 -23.41 32.97 0.15
CA SER A 210 -24.86 33.41 0.15
C SER A 210 -26.03 32.64 -0.51
N ILE A 211 -27.25 32.69 0.08
CA ILE A 211 -28.36 31.71 -0.05
C ILE A 211 -29.53 32.03 -1.05
N ASP A 212 -30.05 31.01 -1.76
CA ASP A 212 -31.36 30.92 -2.44
C ASP A 212 -31.92 29.48 -2.26
N LEU A 213 -33.20 29.21 -2.50
CA LEU A 213 -33.80 27.86 -2.32
C LEU A 213 -33.37 26.83 -3.39
N ASP A 214 -32.71 27.30 -4.45
CA ASP A 214 -31.93 26.48 -5.41
C ASP A 214 -30.65 25.87 -4.77
N LYS A 215 -30.42 26.10 -3.47
CA LYS A 215 -29.21 25.66 -2.74
C LYS A 215 -29.33 24.37 -1.97
N GLN A 216 -30.46 23.69 -2.05
CA GLN A 216 -30.51 22.34 -1.51
C GLN A 216 -29.50 21.45 -2.24
N GLU A 217 -29.46 21.53 -3.57
CA GLU A 217 -28.48 20.82 -4.38
C GLU A 217 -27.04 21.27 -4.08
N GLU A 218 -26.79 22.58 -3.93
CA GLU A 218 -25.46 23.09 -3.54
C GLU A 218 -25.00 22.61 -2.15
N LEU A 219 -25.90 22.58 -1.17
CA LEU A 219 -25.58 22.13 0.20
C LEU A 219 -25.36 20.62 0.23
N VAL A 220 -26.16 19.84 -0.50
CA VAL A 220 -25.97 18.40 -0.65
C VAL A 220 -24.65 18.13 -1.37
N ALA A 221 -24.35 18.85 -2.45
CA ALA A 221 -23.08 18.75 -3.17
C ALA A 221 -21.88 19.12 -2.27
N SER A 222 -22.02 20.11 -1.39
CA SER A 222 -20.99 20.45 -0.40
C SER A 222 -20.72 19.29 0.58
N VAL A 223 -21.78 18.65 1.07
CA VAL A 223 -21.65 17.45 1.93
C VAL A 223 -21.03 16.29 1.14
N ASP A 224 -21.44 16.07 -0.11
CA ASP A 224 -20.89 15.02 -0.98
C ASP A 224 -19.40 15.26 -1.28
N ASN A 225 -18.99 16.51 -1.50
CA ASN A 225 -17.59 16.90 -1.64
C ASN A 225 -16.79 16.66 -0.36
N CYS A 226 -17.38 16.92 0.82
CA CYS A 226 -16.76 16.65 2.11
C CYS A 226 -16.58 15.14 2.34
N ILE A 227 -17.60 14.34 2.02
CA ILE A 227 -17.54 12.87 2.06
C ILE A 227 -16.42 12.37 1.15
N GLY A 228 -16.38 12.82 -0.11
CA GLY A 228 -15.35 12.43 -1.07
C GLY A 228 -13.94 12.86 -0.64
N GLY A 229 -13.79 14.08 -0.10
CA GLY A 229 -12.53 14.57 0.43
C GLY A 229 -11.99 13.71 1.56
N LEU A 230 -12.83 13.43 2.56
CA LEU A 230 -12.46 12.58 3.70
C LEU A 230 -12.16 11.15 3.26
N MET A 231 -12.93 10.59 2.32
CA MET A 231 -12.68 9.25 1.79
C MET A 231 -11.30 9.17 1.12
N ARG A 232 -10.93 10.13 0.26
CA ARG A 232 -9.59 10.17 -0.36
C ARG A 232 -8.49 10.27 0.70
N MET A 233 -8.68 11.09 1.73
CA MET A 233 -7.69 11.19 2.82
C MET A 233 -7.46 9.84 3.51
N ILE A 234 -8.51 9.05 3.72
CA ILE A 234 -8.41 7.72 4.31
C ILE A 234 -7.71 6.77 3.34
N LEU A 235 -8.21 6.66 2.10
CA LEU A 235 -7.68 5.73 1.08
C LEU A 235 -6.22 6.00 0.72
N HIS A 236 -5.79 7.27 0.75
CA HIS A 236 -4.44 7.69 0.38
C HIS A 236 -3.52 7.87 1.59
N HIS A 237 -3.98 7.53 2.79
CA HIS A 237 -3.10 7.53 3.95
C HIS A 237 -2.05 6.43 3.81
N PRO A 238 -0.74 6.70 4.01
CA PRO A 238 0.31 5.71 3.79
C PRO A 238 0.12 4.40 4.57
N ASP A 239 -0.28 4.49 5.85
CA ASP A 239 -0.53 3.29 6.67
C ASP A 239 -1.75 2.49 6.19
N PHE A 240 -2.77 3.14 5.63
CA PHE A 240 -3.93 2.46 5.04
C PHE A 240 -3.52 1.76 3.74
N GLN A 241 -2.83 2.47 2.84
CA GLN A 241 -2.34 1.91 1.57
C GLN A 241 -1.35 0.76 1.79
N ALA A 242 -0.46 0.85 2.78
CA ALA A 242 0.47 -0.23 3.10
C ALA A 242 -0.28 -1.52 3.47
N LEU A 243 -1.35 -1.41 4.25
CA LEU A 243 -2.17 -2.53 4.66
C LEU A 243 -3.04 -3.05 3.52
N GLU A 244 -3.70 -2.17 2.78
CA GLU A 244 -4.54 -2.52 1.62
C GLU A 244 -3.69 -3.21 0.53
N SER A 245 -2.52 -2.66 0.21
CA SER A 245 -1.62 -3.22 -0.81
C SER A 245 -1.08 -4.58 -0.41
N ALA A 246 -0.74 -4.81 0.86
CA ALA A 246 -0.32 -6.12 1.36
C ALA A 246 -1.41 -7.18 1.15
N TRP A 247 -2.64 -6.89 1.57
CA TRP A 247 -3.77 -7.81 1.44
C TRP A 247 -4.20 -8.03 -0.02
N ARG A 248 -4.28 -6.96 -0.83
CA ARG A 248 -4.64 -7.10 -2.24
C ARG A 248 -3.54 -7.80 -3.06
N ALA A 249 -2.27 -7.63 -2.73
CA ALA A 249 -1.20 -8.38 -3.39
C ALA A 249 -1.21 -9.87 -3.00
N LEU A 250 -1.52 -10.19 -1.74
CA LEU A 250 -1.77 -11.58 -1.34
C LEU A 250 -2.99 -12.16 -2.04
N HIS A 251 -4.07 -11.39 -2.15
CA HIS A 251 -5.26 -11.80 -2.90
C HIS A 251 -4.93 -12.04 -4.38
N PHE A 252 -4.18 -11.15 -5.01
CA PHE A 252 -3.67 -11.31 -6.38
C PHE A 252 -2.95 -12.67 -6.55
N LEU A 253 -2.12 -13.05 -5.58
CA LEU A 253 -1.39 -14.32 -5.60
C LEU A 253 -2.32 -15.53 -5.45
N VAL A 254 -3.16 -15.57 -4.40
CA VAL A 254 -3.97 -16.77 -4.10
C VAL A 254 -5.19 -16.93 -5.01
N SER A 255 -5.69 -15.84 -5.60
CA SER A 255 -6.81 -15.90 -6.56
C SER A 255 -6.38 -16.44 -7.94
N ARG A 256 -5.08 -16.34 -8.25
CA ARG A 256 -4.50 -16.77 -9.54
C ARG A 256 -3.77 -18.11 -9.49
N LEU A 257 -3.45 -18.62 -8.30
CA LEU A 257 -2.81 -19.92 -8.12
C LEU A 257 -3.84 -20.99 -7.74
N GLU A 258 -3.74 -22.15 -8.39
CA GLU A 258 -4.46 -23.35 -7.97
C GLU A 258 -3.67 -24.06 -6.87
N THR A 259 -4.01 -23.78 -5.60
CA THR A 259 -3.37 -24.41 -4.44
C THR A 259 -3.97 -25.77 -4.14
N ASP A 260 -3.14 -26.77 -3.86
CA ASP A 260 -3.55 -28.14 -3.55
C ASP A 260 -2.57 -28.84 -2.58
N SER A 261 -2.49 -30.18 -2.63
CA SER A 261 -1.52 -30.93 -1.81
C SER A 261 -0.07 -30.70 -2.23
N GLU A 262 0.18 -30.38 -3.50
CA GLU A 262 1.51 -30.15 -4.07
C GLU A 262 1.93 -28.69 -3.97
N LEU A 263 1.02 -27.71 -4.12
CA LEU A 263 1.33 -26.28 -4.00
C LEU A 263 0.58 -25.64 -2.83
N LYS A 264 1.32 -25.13 -1.84
CA LYS A 264 0.75 -24.52 -0.63
C LYS A 264 1.34 -23.13 -0.40
N VAL A 265 0.47 -22.15 -0.15
CA VAL A 265 0.86 -20.79 0.26
C VAL A 265 0.67 -20.65 1.77
N PHE A 266 1.66 -20.07 2.43
CA PHE A 266 1.66 -19.79 3.85
C PHE A 266 1.92 -18.32 4.10
N LEU A 267 1.23 -17.75 5.08
CA LEU A 267 1.36 -16.37 5.54
C LEU A 267 2.05 -16.36 6.91
N LEU A 268 3.11 -15.57 7.02
CA LEU A 268 3.79 -15.26 8.28
C LEU A 268 3.72 -13.74 8.51
N ASP A 269 2.84 -13.36 9.42
CA ASP A 269 2.67 -11.97 9.83
C ASP A 269 3.83 -11.57 10.76
N VAL A 270 4.85 -10.90 10.21
CA VAL A 270 6.08 -10.45 10.85
C VAL A 270 6.52 -9.15 10.16
N SER A 271 6.76 -8.08 10.92
CA SER A 271 7.24 -6.82 10.34
C SER A 271 8.73 -6.88 10.00
N LYS A 272 9.20 -5.97 9.15
CA LYS A 272 10.64 -5.86 8.81
C LYS A 272 11.48 -5.62 10.07
N ASP A 273 10.98 -4.81 11.00
CA ASP A 273 11.67 -4.50 12.27
C ASP A 273 11.72 -5.70 13.21
N GLU A 274 10.67 -6.52 13.26
CA GLU A 274 10.66 -7.77 14.03
C GLU A 274 11.62 -8.80 13.44
N LEU A 275 11.67 -8.90 12.10
CA LEU A 275 12.62 -9.74 11.40
C LEU A 275 14.07 -9.29 11.68
N ALA A 276 14.34 -7.99 11.64
CA ALA A 276 15.63 -7.41 11.98
C ALA A 276 16.01 -7.71 13.44
N ALA A 277 15.07 -7.52 14.37
CA ALA A 277 15.27 -7.75 15.78
C ALA A 277 15.59 -9.22 16.12
N ASP A 278 14.89 -10.18 15.50
CA ASP A 278 15.14 -11.61 15.69
C ASP A 278 16.54 -12.00 15.20
N LEU A 279 16.95 -11.45 14.05
CA LEU A 279 18.22 -11.77 13.44
C LEU A 279 19.41 -11.02 14.06
N THR A 280 19.26 -10.29 15.18
CA THR A 280 20.34 -9.48 15.79
C THR A 280 21.53 -10.30 16.34
N THR A 281 21.32 -11.56 16.71
CA THR A 281 22.37 -12.45 17.25
C THR A 281 23.39 -12.88 16.20
N GLU A 282 24.64 -13.10 16.62
CA GLU A 282 25.70 -13.62 15.77
C GLU A 282 25.49 -15.10 15.41
N ASP A 283 25.01 -15.92 16.34
CA ASP A 283 24.61 -17.31 16.03
C ASP A 283 23.18 -17.32 15.52
N LEU A 284 23.02 -17.44 14.20
CA LEU A 284 21.71 -17.39 13.57
C LEU A 284 20.86 -18.62 13.91
N ARG A 285 21.44 -19.73 14.37
CA ARG A 285 20.70 -20.95 14.73
C ARG A 285 19.81 -20.76 15.94
N ALA A 286 20.16 -19.81 16.81
CA ALA A 286 19.37 -19.47 17.98
C ALA A 286 18.12 -18.62 17.67
N THR A 287 17.97 -18.16 16.42
CA THR A 287 16.88 -17.26 15.99
C THR A 287 15.59 -18.01 15.73
N ASN A 288 14.45 -17.32 15.86
CA ASN A 288 13.16 -17.89 15.48
C ASN A 288 13.09 -18.16 13.97
N CYS A 289 13.69 -17.28 13.16
CA CYS A 289 13.84 -17.47 11.71
C CYS A 289 14.46 -18.82 11.37
N TYR A 290 15.63 -19.13 11.94
CA TYR A 290 16.34 -20.37 11.62
C TYR A 290 15.56 -21.61 12.08
N GLN A 291 14.99 -21.57 13.28
CA GLN A 291 14.15 -22.66 13.79
C GLN A 291 12.97 -22.95 12.85
N LEU A 292 12.27 -21.91 12.38
CA LEU A 292 11.09 -22.06 11.53
C LEU A 292 11.43 -22.41 10.08
N PHE A 293 12.46 -21.77 9.51
CA PHE A 293 12.79 -21.87 8.09
C PHE A 293 13.72 -23.04 7.77
N VAL A 294 14.48 -23.52 8.76
CA VAL A 294 15.49 -24.57 8.57
C VAL A 294 15.19 -25.78 9.45
N GLU A 295 15.16 -25.64 10.78
CA GLU A 295 15.09 -26.79 11.68
C GLU A 295 13.76 -27.55 11.56
N GLN A 296 12.63 -26.84 11.67
CA GLN A 296 11.27 -27.40 11.62
C GLN A 296 10.84 -27.86 10.23
N SER A 297 11.65 -27.60 9.19
CA SER A 297 11.34 -27.95 7.81
C SER A 297 12.45 -28.79 7.19
N ALA A 298 13.51 -28.16 6.67
CA ALA A 298 14.58 -28.80 5.91
C ALA A 298 15.42 -29.82 6.72
N GLU A 299 15.63 -29.60 8.02
CA GLU A 299 16.43 -30.50 8.87
C GLU A 299 15.59 -31.55 9.61
N THR A 300 14.26 -31.43 9.61
CA THR A 300 13.36 -32.42 10.22
C THR A 300 13.19 -33.62 9.30
N LEU A 301 13.38 -34.84 9.83
CA LEU A 301 13.14 -36.08 9.08
C LEU A 301 11.66 -36.20 8.70
N GLY A 302 11.39 -36.25 7.39
CA GLY A 302 10.02 -36.22 6.86
C GLY A 302 9.34 -34.85 6.90
N GLY A 303 10.11 -33.78 7.18
CA GLY A 303 9.63 -32.41 7.06
C GLY A 303 9.45 -32.00 5.60
N GLU A 304 8.45 -31.16 5.35
CA GLU A 304 8.25 -30.55 4.03
C GLU A 304 9.10 -29.26 3.96
N PRO A 305 10.11 -29.14 3.10
CA PRO A 305 10.93 -27.94 3.04
C PRO A 305 10.19 -26.76 2.41
N TRP A 306 10.64 -25.54 2.73
CA TRP A 306 10.23 -24.34 2.01
C TRP A 306 10.85 -24.31 0.60
N ALA A 307 10.07 -23.83 -0.37
CA ALA A 307 10.49 -23.66 -1.76
C ALA A 307 10.92 -22.23 -2.07
N LEU A 308 10.21 -21.26 -1.49
CA LEU A 308 10.41 -19.82 -1.74
C LEU A 308 9.96 -19.02 -0.51
N PHE A 309 10.72 -17.98 -0.17
CA PHE A 309 10.34 -16.93 0.76
C PHE A 309 10.05 -15.64 -0.02
N ALA A 310 8.84 -15.10 0.12
CA ALA A 310 8.38 -13.87 -0.49
C ALA A 310 8.21 -12.80 0.61
N GLY A 311 9.18 -11.89 0.73
CA GLY A 311 9.14 -10.79 1.68
C GLY A 311 8.42 -9.57 1.10
N ASN A 312 7.26 -9.24 1.66
CA ASN A 312 6.55 -7.98 1.40
C ASN A 312 7.24 -6.82 2.15
N TYR A 313 8.49 -6.55 1.76
CA TYR A 313 9.31 -5.47 2.27
C TYR A 313 10.05 -4.80 1.11
N ASP A 314 10.41 -3.54 1.31
CA ASP A 314 11.32 -2.82 0.41
C ASP A 314 12.68 -2.64 1.09
N PHE A 315 13.73 -2.97 0.36
CA PHE A 315 15.12 -2.82 0.81
C PHE A 315 15.83 -1.71 0.05
N ASN A 316 16.71 -1.00 0.75
CA ASN A 316 17.59 0.04 0.22
C ASN A 316 19.06 -0.26 0.55
N MET A 317 20.01 0.53 0.07
CA MET A 317 21.45 0.39 0.34
C MET A 317 21.88 0.87 1.75
N THR A 318 20.94 0.96 2.71
CA THR A 318 21.31 1.35 4.08
C THR A 318 22.13 0.25 4.75
N HIS A 319 22.97 0.61 5.72
CA HIS A 319 23.75 -0.38 6.47
C HIS A 319 22.86 -1.45 7.12
N ASP A 320 21.76 -1.03 7.76
CA ASP A 320 20.83 -1.93 8.44
C ASP A 320 20.15 -2.91 7.46
N ASP A 321 19.74 -2.44 6.29
CA ASP A 321 19.15 -3.29 5.25
C ASP A 321 20.16 -4.27 4.67
N ALA A 322 21.40 -3.82 4.44
CA ALA A 322 22.46 -4.68 3.95
C ALA A 322 22.83 -5.79 4.96
N VAL A 323 22.92 -5.45 6.25
CA VAL A 323 23.15 -6.41 7.34
C VAL A 323 22.00 -7.40 7.44
N LEU A 324 20.75 -6.92 7.42
CA LEU A 324 19.55 -7.75 7.46
C LEU A 324 19.52 -8.74 6.28
N LEU A 325 19.69 -8.25 5.05
CA LEU A 325 19.73 -9.09 3.86
C LEU A 325 20.85 -10.14 3.94
N GLY A 326 22.04 -9.78 4.42
CA GLY A 326 23.14 -10.74 4.56
C GLY A 326 22.84 -11.86 5.56
N ARG A 327 22.10 -11.56 6.64
CA ARG A 327 21.64 -12.57 7.61
C ARG A 327 20.51 -13.43 7.05
N VAL A 328 19.54 -12.81 6.36
CA VAL A 328 18.47 -13.52 5.65
C VAL A 328 19.05 -14.44 4.56
N ALA A 329 20.10 -14.02 3.85
CA ALA A 329 20.77 -14.83 2.83
C ALA A 329 21.34 -16.12 3.41
N LYS A 330 21.97 -16.05 4.60
CA LYS A 330 22.51 -17.23 5.31
C LYS A 330 21.42 -18.20 5.72
N VAL A 331 20.31 -17.70 6.26
CA VAL A 331 19.15 -18.54 6.61
C VAL A 331 18.53 -19.14 5.34
N SER A 332 18.40 -18.36 4.27
CA SER A 332 17.85 -18.79 2.98
C SER A 332 18.69 -19.89 2.32
N ARG A 333 20.02 -19.74 2.33
CA ARG A 333 20.96 -20.78 1.88
C ARG A 333 20.84 -22.05 2.70
N ALA A 334 20.77 -21.95 4.03
CA ALA A 334 20.58 -23.11 4.92
C ALA A 334 19.24 -23.82 4.67
N ALA A 335 18.17 -23.05 4.44
CA ALA A 335 16.86 -23.55 4.05
C ALA A 335 16.79 -24.06 2.61
N ARG A 336 17.82 -23.78 1.78
CA ARG A 336 17.86 -23.99 0.32
C ARG A 336 16.64 -23.39 -0.41
N ALA A 337 16.14 -22.26 0.08
CA ALA A 337 14.99 -21.56 -0.51
C ALA A 337 15.34 -20.08 -0.65
N PRO A 338 15.18 -19.47 -1.85
CA PRO A 338 15.51 -18.07 -2.04
C PRO A 338 14.55 -17.16 -1.28
N PHE A 339 15.05 -15.99 -0.94
CA PHE A 339 14.27 -14.88 -0.42
C PHE A 339 14.18 -13.80 -1.50
N ILE A 340 12.95 -13.48 -1.91
CA ILE A 340 12.65 -12.42 -2.86
C ILE A 340 11.95 -11.28 -2.12
N ALA A 341 12.36 -10.04 -2.36
CA ALA A 341 11.73 -8.85 -1.80
C ALA A 341 11.72 -7.66 -2.79
N GLY A 342 11.03 -6.58 -2.43
CA GLY A 342 11.01 -5.33 -3.17
C GLY A 342 12.33 -4.56 -3.00
N ALA A 343 12.70 -3.79 -4.03
CA ALA A 343 13.86 -2.93 -4.04
C ALA A 343 13.43 -1.47 -4.17
N SER A 344 14.03 -0.62 -3.33
CA SER A 344 13.86 0.83 -3.38
C SER A 344 14.59 1.41 -4.61
N PRO A 345 13.96 2.29 -5.41
CA PRO A 345 14.59 2.91 -6.58
C PRO A 345 15.81 3.78 -6.22
N GLN A 346 15.93 4.17 -4.95
CA GLN A 346 17.09 4.86 -4.41
C GLN A 346 18.38 4.03 -4.54
N ILE A 347 18.30 2.69 -4.62
CA ILE A 347 19.44 1.82 -4.96
C ILE A 347 20.01 2.20 -6.34
N LEU A 348 19.19 2.64 -7.29
CA LEU A 348 19.65 3.08 -8.62
C LEU A 348 20.21 4.50 -8.60
N GLY A 349 19.95 5.28 -7.54
CA GLY A 349 20.28 6.71 -7.48
C GLY A 349 19.17 7.61 -8.02
N CYS A 350 17.91 7.21 -7.85
CA CYS A 350 16.72 8.02 -8.16
C CYS A 350 15.64 7.84 -7.09
N ASP A 351 14.82 8.86 -6.83
CA ASP A 351 13.76 8.77 -5.82
C ASP A 351 12.51 8.05 -6.32
N SER A 352 12.22 8.14 -7.62
CA SER A 352 11.07 7.51 -8.26
C SER A 352 11.39 7.16 -9.72
N LEU A 353 11.17 5.91 -10.09
CA LEU A 353 11.30 5.45 -11.48
C LEU A 353 10.21 6.03 -12.39
N ALA A 354 9.05 6.38 -11.84
CA ALA A 354 7.98 7.03 -12.60
C ALA A 354 8.35 8.46 -12.98
N GLN A 355 9.02 9.20 -12.10
CA GLN A 355 9.47 10.57 -12.38
C GLN A 355 10.77 10.60 -13.20
N THR A 356 11.66 9.63 -13.00
CA THR A 356 12.97 9.57 -13.66
C THR A 356 13.18 8.21 -14.36
N PRO A 357 12.45 7.92 -15.47
CA PRO A 357 12.55 6.64 -16.17
C PRO A 357 13.82 6.49 -17.03
N ASP A 358 14.49 7.59 -17.40
CA ASP A 358 15.73 7.56 -18.19
C ASP A 358 16.93 7.26 -17.28
N SER A 359 17.60 6.12 -17.52
CA SER A 359 18.77 5.69 -16.75
C SER A 359 20.01 6.59 -16.84
N ARG A 360 20.05 7.60 -17.72
CA ARG A 360 21.12 8.64 -17.72
C ARG A 360 21.00 9.59 -16.54
N GLU A 361 19.82 9.70 -15.97
CA GLU A 361 19.52 10.62 -14.88
C GLU A 361 19.70 9.99 -13.51
N TRP A 362 19.95 8.67 -13.47
CA TRP A 362 20.24 7.93 -12.25
C TRP A 362 21.67 8.20 -11.80
N HIS A 363 21.82 8.84 -10.65
CA HIS A 363 23.12 9.23 -10.13
C HIS A 363 23.21 8.82 -8.66
N ARG A 364 24.03 7.82 -8.37
CA ARG A 364 24.33 7.47 -6.98
C ARG A 364 25.19 8.57 -6.34
N PRO A 365 24.89 8.98 -5.09
CA PRO A 365 25.79 9.84 -4.34
C PRO A 365 27.18 9.22 -4.21
N ILE A 366 28.23 10.03 -4.42
CA ILE A 366 29.64 9.57 -4.33
C ILE A 366 29.98 9.06 -2.92
N ASP A 367 29.33 9.61 -1.90
CA ASP A 367 29.54 9.28 -0.48
C ASP A 367 28.50 8.28 0.07
N ALA A 368 27.78 7.55 -0.80
CA ALA A 368 26.91 6.49 -0.31
C ALA A 368 27.79 5.40 0.33
N ASP A 369 27.65 5.19 1.64
CA ASP A 369 28.29 4.13 2.43
C ASP A 369 27.89 2.74 1.88
N SER A 370 28.52 2.36 0.76
CA SER A 370 28.20 1.19 -0.05
C SER A 370 29.05 -0.03 0.31
N GLU A 371 30.04 0.13 1.20
CA GLU A 371 30.95 -0.96 1.58
C GLU A 371 30.20 -2.19 2.10
N THR A 372 29.15 -1.99 2.92
CA THR A 372 28.36 -3.10 3.46
C THR A 372 27.49 -3.76 2.39
N TRP A 373 26.93 -2.98 1.46
CA TRP A 373 26.16 -3.51 0.34
C TRP A 373 27.04 -4.30 -0.64
N ASP A 374 28.22 -3.78 -0.95
CA ASP A 374 29.20 -4.48 -1.80
C ASP A 374 29.71 -5.76 -1.14
N ALA A 375 29.90 -5.74 0.19
CA ALA A 375 30.24 -6.94 0.95
C ALA A 375 29.12 -7.98 0.92
N LEU A 376 27.85 -7.54 1.05
CA LEU A 376 26.67 -8.38 0.91
C LEU A 376 26.62 -9.06 -0.46
N ARG A 377 26.79 -8.32 -1.56
CA ARG A 377 26.74 -8.87 -2.93
C ARG A 377 27.83 -9.90 -3.20
N LYS A 378 28.96 -9.82 -2.49
CA LYS A 378 30.09 -10.76 -2.62
C LYS A 378 29.95 -12.01 -1.74
N LEU A 379 28.91 -12.10 -0.90
CA LEU A 379 28.65 -13.32 -0.12
C LEU A 379 28.23 -14.46 -1.06
N PRO A 380 28.68 -15.71 -0.81
CA PRO A 380 28.20 -16.87 -1.56
C PRO A 380 26.71 -17.16 -1.31
N GLU A 381 26.15 -16.64 -0.22
CA GLU A 381 24.72 -16.68 0.08
C GLU A 381 23.89 -15.70 -0.77
N ALA A 382 24.50 -14.68 -1.39
CA ALA A 382 23.77 -13.67 -2.16
C ALA A 382 23.02 -14.25 -3.36
N GLU A 383 23.42 -15.43 -3.84
CA GLU A 383 22.72 -16.19 -4.89
C GLU A 383 21.27 -16.55 -4.50
N TYR A 384 20.96 -16.60 -3.20
CA TYR A 384 19.62 -16.87 -2.67
C TYR A 384 18.79 -15.61 -2.43
N LEU A 385 19.30 -14.42 -2.76
CA LEU A 385 18.57 -13.17 -2.63
C LEU A 385 18.14 -12.66 -4.00
N GLY A 386 16.85 -12.35 -4.14
CA GLY A 386 16.29 -11.66 -5.30
C GLY A 386 15.65 -10.34 -4.87
N LEU A 387 15.99 -9.24 -5.54
CA LEU A 387 15.37 -7.93 -5.27
C LEU A 387 14.73 -7.39 -6.55
N VAL A 388 13.48 -6.95 -6.47
CA VAL A 388 12.63 -6.66 -7.64
C VAL A 388 12.06 -5.26 -7.58
N LEU A 389 11.99 -4.58 -8.73
CA LEU A 389 11.38 -3.25 -8.91
C LEU A 389 11.01 -3.01 -10.37
N PRO A 390 10.15 -2.04 -10.72
CA PRO A 390 9.26 -1.24 -9.87
C PRO A 390 8.08 -2.03 -9.29
N ARG A 391 7.25 -1.36 -8.47
CA ARG A 391 5.95 -1.86 -8.00
C ARG A 391 4.95 -2.02 -9.15
N PHE A 392 3.85 -2.73 -8.93
CA PHE A 392 2.79 -2.94 -9.94
C PHE A 392 1.38 -2.64 -9.40
N LEU A 393 0.47 -2.26 -10.28
CA LEU A 393 -0.86 -1.77 -9.92
C LEU A 393 -1.77 -2.92 -9.46
N LEU A 394 -2.40 -2.77 -8.30
CA LEU A 394 -3.25 -3.81 -7.70
C LEU A 394 -4.75 -3.62 -7.94
N ARG A 395 -5.22 -2.38 -8.08
CA ARG A 395 -6.61 -2.04 -8.39
C ARG A 395 -6.69 -0.77 -9.23
N LEU A 396 -7.82 -0.60 -9.91
CA LEU A 396 -8.16 0.68 -10.51
C LEU A 396 -8.56 1.69 -9.41
N PRO A 397 -8.33 2.99 -9.61
CA PRO A 397 -8.97 4.02 -8.80
C PRO A 397 -10.50 3.88 -8.88
N TYR A 398 -11.20 4.25 -7.82
CA TYR A 398 -12.66 4.27 -7.82
C TYR A 398 -13.20 5.51 -8.56
N GLY A 399 -14.24 5.33 -9.35
CA GLY A 399 -14.84 6.38 -10.18
C GLY A 399 -15.84 5.81 -11.18
N GLU A 400 -16.72 6.67 -11.72
CA GLU A 400 -17.84 6.30 -12.58
C GLU A 400 -17.39 5.53 -13.84
N ASN A 401 -16.26 5.92 -14.42
CA ASN A 401 -15.70 5.30 -15.63
C ASN A 401 -14.79 4.09 -15.35
N THR A 402 -14.62 3.74 -14.08
CA THR A 402 -13.72 2.69 -13.58
C THR A 402 -14.50 1.76 -12.64
N GLU A 403 -14.17 1.73 -11.35
CA GLU A 403 -14.92 1.01 -10.32
C GLU A 403 -15.84 1.99 -9.57
N ALA A 404 -17.14 2.00 -9.92
CA ALA A 404 -18.11 2.90 -9.33
C ALA A 404 -18.57 2.43 -7.94
N THR A 405 -18.77 3.37 -7.02
CA THR A 405 -19.33 3.14 -5.69
C THR A 405 -20.86 3.11 -5.71
N GLU A 406 -21.48 2.29 -4.86
CA GLU A 406 -22.94 2.13 -4.82
C GLU A 406 -23.61 3.05 -3.80
N GLN A 407 -22.97 3.33 -2.66
CA GLN A 407 -23.59 4.02 -1.52
C GLN A 407 -23.58 5.54 -1.65
N PHE A 408 -22.61 6.08 -2.38
CA PHE A 408 -22.45 7.51 -2.62
C PHE A 408 -21.70 7.76 -3.93
N SER A 409 -21.79 8.96 -4.50
CA SER A 409 -21.01 9.33 -5.67
C SER A 409 -19.58 9.62 -5.25
N PHE A 410 -18.61 8.88 -5.79
CA PHE A 410 -17.21 9.01 -5.43
C PHE A 410 -16.31 9.00 -6.65
N GLU A 411 -15.38 9.96 -6.69
CA GLU A 411 -14.29 10.02 -7.65
C GLU A 411 -12.99 10.09 -6.85
N GLU A 412 -12.18 9.04 -6.94
CA GLU A 412 -10.88 8.96 -6.27
C GLU A 412 -9.83 9.81 -7.00
N THR A 413 -9.87 9.81 -8.33
CA THR A 413 -9.00 10.61 -9.18
C THR A 413 -9.49 12.06 -9.26
N THR A 414 -8.73 12.96 -8.67
CA THR A 414 -8.91 14.41 -8.79
C THR A 414 -7.70 15.03 -9.46
N LYS A 415 -7.70 16.35 -9.68
CA LYS A 415 -6.51 17.06 -10.20
C LYS A 415 -5.27 16.91 -9.32
N ALA A 416 -5.45 16.73 -8.01
CA ALA A 416 -4.36 16.51 -7.06
C ALA A 416 -3.90 15.05 -7.00
N PHE A 417 -4.49 14.15 -7.79
CA PHE A 417 -4.15 12.73 -7.79
C PHE A 417 -2.75 12.52 -8.36
N THR A 418 -1.86 12.03 -7.51
CA THR A 418 -0.45 11.81 -7.87
C THR A 418 -0.18 10.33 -8.12
N HIS A 419 1.04 10.04 -8.59
CA HIS A 419 1.49 8.67 -8.79
C HIS A 419 1.38 7.81 -7.53
N GLU A 420 1.67 8.35 -6.35
CA GLU A 420 1.63 7.60 -5.08
C GLU A 420 0.20 7.35 -4.57
N ASN A 421 -0.81 8.03 -5.12
CA ASN A 421 -2.21 7.79 -4.76
C ASN A 421 -2.76 6.49 -5.38
N TYR A 422 -2.13 5.97 -6.44
CA TYR A 422 -2.43 4.63 -6.94
C TYR A 422 -2.03 3.56 -5.92
N LEU A 423 -2.79 2.48 -5.87
CA LEU A 423 -2.46 1.35 -5.01
C LEU A 423 -1.43 0.43 -5.65
N TRP A 424 -0.16 0.73 -5.39
CA TRP A 424 0.99 -0.06 -5.84
C TRP A 424 1.26 -1.24 -4.91
N GLY A 425 1.40 -2.42 -5.49
CA GLY A 425 1.78 -3.67 -4.83
C GLY A 425 3.25 -3.99 -4.96
N ASN A 426 3.79 -4.68 -3.95
CA ASN A 426 5.17 -5.13 -3.94
C ASN A 426 5.41 -6.16 -5.06
N PRO A 427 6.42 -5.97 -5.92
CA PRO A 427 6.64 -6.83 -7.10
C PRO A 427 7.08 -8.26 -6.77
N THR A 428 7.40 -8.54 -5.51
CA THR A 428 7.66 -9.90 -5.01
C THR A 428 6.49 -10.85 -5.28
N PHE A 429 5.25 -10.37 -5.20
CA PHE A 429 4.07 -11.19 -5.45
C PHE A 429 3.98 -11.65 -6.91
N ALA A 430 4.40 -10.80 -7.87
CA ALA A 430 4.52 -11.19 -9.27
C ALA A 430 5.58 -12.30 -9.45
N CYS A 431 6.74 -12.16 -8.80
CA CYS A 431 7.79 -13.19 -8.86
C CYS A 431 7.36 -14.52 -8.23
N ALA A 432 6.67 -14.45 -7.09
CA ALA A 432 6.13 -15.62 -6.42
C ALA A 432 5.07 -16.33 -7.28
N TYR A 433 4.18 -15.57 -7.90
CA TYR A 433 3.19 -16.09 -8.85
C TYR A 433 3.87 -16.81 -10.03
N LEU A 434 4.88 -16.21 -10.65
CA LEU A 434 5.59 -16.79 -11.80
C LEU A 434 6.30 -18.11 -11.44
N LEU A 435 6.98 -18.18 -10.29
CA LEU A 435 7.66 -19.40 -9.83
C LEU A 435 6.66 -20.50 -9.45
N ALA A 436 5.60 -20.14 -8.72
CA ALA A 436 4.56 -21.07 -8.30
C ALA A 436 3.76 -21.62 -9.50
N SER A 437 3.47 -20.78 -10.50
CA SER A 437 2.84 -21.20 -11.75
C SER A 437 3.78 -22.10 -12.57
N SER A 438 5.07 -21.80 -12.62
CA SER A 438 6.06 -22.65 -13.28
C SER A 438 6.15 -24.04 -12.61
N PHE A 439 6.05 -24.10 -11.28
CA PHE A 439 5.93 -25.37 -10.55
C PHE A 439 4.62 -26.11 -10.92
N SER A 440 3.51 -25.39 -11.02
CA SER A 440 2.22 -26.01 -11.38
C SER A 440 2.25 -26.65 -12.77
N GLU A 441 3.01 -26.07 -13.72
CA GLU A 441 3.17 -26.65 -15.07
C GLU A 441 4.16 -27.82 -15.14
N SER A 442 5.23 -27.78 -14.34
CA SER A 442 6.42 -28.64 -14.56
C SER A 442 6.92 -29.39 -13.32
N GLY A 443 6.24 -29.26 -12.17
CA GLY A 443 6.72 -29.76 -10.88
C GLY A 443 8.12 -29.24 -10.55
N TRP A 444 8.95 -30.07 -9.92
CA TRP A 444 10.35 -29.72 -9.61
C TRP A 444 11.30 -29.67 -10.82
N ASP A 445 10.83 -30.04 -12.02
CA ASP A 445 11.55 -29.78 -13.27
C ASP A 445 11.40 -28.31 -13.73
N LEU A 446 10.74 -27.45 -12.92
CA LEU A 446 10.58 -26.02 -13.16
C LEU A 446 11.90 -25.32 -13.46
N ARG A 447 11.85 -24.34 -14.36
CA ARG A 447 12.98 -23.47 -14.68
C ARG A 447 12.59 -22.03 -14.42
N PRO A 448 13.32 -21.28 -13.56
CA PRO A 448 13.11 -19.85 -13.44
C PRO A 448 13.19 -19.19 -14.82
N GLY A 449 12.16 -18.44 -15.18
CA GLY A 449 12.04 -17.79 -16.48
C GLY A 449 11.37 -18.59 -17.59
N GLN A 450 10.82 -19.77 -17.29
CA GLN A 450 9.84 -20.42 -18.17
C GLN A 450 8.61 -19.54 -18.35
N LEU A 451 8.06 -19.05 -17.24
CA LEU A 451 7.04 -18.03 -17.21
C LEU A 451 7.67 -16.71 -16.74
N LEU A 452 7.44 -15.65 -17.51
CA LEU A 452 7.96 -14.30 -17.23
C LEU A 452 6.87 -13.22 -17.33
N ASP A 453 5.72 -13.53 -17.94
CA ASP A 453 4.63 -12.57 -18.15
C ASP A 453 3.56 -12.72 -17.06
N VAL A 454 3.15 -11.58 -16.52
CA VAL A 454 1.97 -11.42 -15.67
C VAL A 454 0.95 -10.64 -16.48
N GLU A 455 -0.15 -11.30 -16.84
CA GLU A 455 -1.22 -10.76 -17.67
C GLU A 455 -2.43 -10.31 -16.83
N ASP A 456 -3.46 -9.74 -17.46
CA ASP A 456 -4.70 -9.29 -16.82
C ASP A 456 -4.46 -8.32 -15.64
N LEU A 457 -3.49 -7.42 -15.77
CA LEU A 457 -3.21 -6.39 -14.76
C LEU A 457 -4.14 -5.19 -14.93
N PRO A 458 -4.49 -4.47 -13.84
CA PRO A 458 -5.28 -3.26 -13.94
C PRO A 458 -4.65 -2.24 -14.91
N LEU A 459 -5.47 -1.71 -15.80
CA LEU A 459 -5.04 -0.78 -16.85
C LEU A 459 -5.92 0.48 -16.79
N HIS A 460 -5.41 1.52 -16.13
CA HIS A 460 -6.15 2.77 -15.94
C HIS A 460 -5.96 3.71 -17.14
N VAL A 461 -7.07 4.12 -17.76
CA VAL A 461 -7.12 5.15 -18.80
C VAL A 461 -7.47 6.48 -18.13
N TYR A 462 -6.65 7.51 -18.32
CA TYR A 462 -6.93 8.86 -17.82
C TYR A 462 -6.73 9.90 -18.91
N GLU A 463 -7.36 11.06 -18.76
CA GLU A 463 -7.21 12.19 -19.67
C GLU A 463 -6.15 13.16 -19.14
N GLU A 464 -5.19 13.52 -19.97
CA GLU A 464 -4.18 14.54 -19.68
C GLU A 464 -4.19 15.58 -20.80
N GLY A 465 -4.79 16.74 -20.55
CA GLY A 465 -5.11 17.71 -21.60
C GLY A 465 -6.20 17.17 -22.53
N ASP A 466 -5.94 17.18 -23.84
CA ASP A 466 -6.87 16.64 -24.86
C ASP A 466 -6.51 15.20 -25.28
N GLU A 467 -5.52 14.56 -24.64
CA GLU A 467 -5.03 13.23 -24.99
C GLU A 467 -5.40 12.19 -23.93
N SER A 468 -5.94 11.06 -24.38
CA SER A 468 -6.14 9.88 -23.54
C SER A 468 -4.82 9.13 -23.37
N GLN A 469 -4.42 8.93 -22.12
CA GLN A 469 -3.21 8.22 -21.74
C GLN A 469 -3.52 6.95 -20.95
N LEU A 470 -2.63 5.98 -21.08
CA LEU A 470 -2.69 4.71 -20.36
C LEU A 470 -1.64 4.70 -19.26
N LYS A 471 -2.07 4.50 -18.02
CA LYS A 471 -1.16 4.26 -16.90
C LYS A 471 -0.52 2.88 -17.08
N PRO A 472 0.82 2.75 -17.04
CA PRO A 472 1.46 1.45 -17.17
C PRO A 472 1.17 0.55 -15.96
N CYS A 473 1.16 -0.77 -16.17
CA CYS A 473 0.82 -1.74 -15.11
C CYS A 473 1.87 -1.83 -14.00
N ALA A 474 3.14 -1.64 -14.31
CA ALA A 474 4.20 -1.31 -13.35
C ALA A 474 4.43 0.20 -13.33
N GLU A 475 5.09 0.75 -12.29
CA GLU A 475 5.14 2.20 -12.06
C GLU A 475 5.54 3.07 -13.27
N THR A 476 6.34 2.51 -14.19
CA THR A 476 6.75 3.17 -15.42
C THR A 476 6.99 2.18 -16.57
N VAL A 477 7.07 2.69 -17.80
CA VAL A 477 7.58 1.93 -18.96
C VAL A 477 9.09 2.14 -19.03
N LEU A 478 9.85 1.09 -18.73
CA LEU A 478 11.31 1.12 -18.77
C LEU A 478 11.83 0.85 -20.18
N THR A 479 12.89 1.57 -20.56
CA THR A 479 13.65 1.26 -21.79
C THR A 479 14.53 0.03 -21.57
N GLU A 480 14.94 -0.63 -22.65
CA GLU A 480 15.91 -1.75 -22.60
C GLU A 480 17.17 -1.39 -21.82
N ARG A 481 17.72 -0.20 -22.07
CA ARG A 481 18.90 0.32 -21.35
C ARG A 481 18.65 0.57 -19.86
N ALA A 482 17.43 0.94 -19.48
CA ALA A 482 17.07 1.07 -18.08
C ALA A 482 16.96 -0.31 -17.42
N ALA A 483 16.40 -1.30 -18.11
CA ALA A 483 16.36 -2.68 -17.66
C ALA A 483 17.78 -3.28 -17.49
N GLU A 484 18.68 -3.06 -18.44
CA GLU A 484 20.10 -3.47 -18.34
C GLU A 484 20.79 -2.83 -17.13
N ALA A 485 20.62 -1.52 -16.92
CA ALA A 485 21.20 -0.83 -15.76
C ALA A 485 20.70 -1.37 -14.42
N ILE A 486 19.43 -1.82 -14.36
CA ILE A 486 18.86 -2.48 -13.18
C ILE A 486 19.51 -3.87 -12.98
N LEU A 487 19.66 -4.65 -14.05
CA LEU A 487 20.29 -5.97 -14.01
C LEU A 487 21.76 -5.90 -13.59
N ASP A 488 22.52 -4.91 -14.06
CA ASP A 488 23.92 -4.68 -13.66
C ASP A 488 24.07 -4.42 -12.14
N CYS A 489 23.02 -3.88 -11.51
CA CYS A 489 22.96 -3.68 -10.06
C CYS A 489 22.63 -4.96 -9.26
N GLY A 490 22.39 -6.09 -9.91
CA GLY A 490 21.95 -7.33 -9.23
C GLY A 490 20.44 -7.35 -8.93
N LEU A 491 19.67 -6.45 -9.53
CA LEU A 491 18.22 -6.33 -9.29
C LEU A 491 17.44 -6.92 -10.47
N MET A 492 16.17 -7.26 -10.24
CA MET A 492 15.26 -7.81 -11.24
C MET A 492 14.24 -6.76 -11.68
N PRO A 493 14.27 -6.31 -12.95
CA PRO A 493 13.30 -5.34 -13.44
C PRO A 493 11.97 -5.99 -13.84
N LEU A 494 10.87 -5.40 -13.38
CA LEU A 494 9.50 -5.70 -13.81
C LEU A 494 9.07 -4.69 -14.89
N LEU A 495 8.94 -5.14 -16.12
CA LEU A 495 8.79 -4.31 -17.30
C LEU A 495 7.32 -4.23 -17.73
N SER A 496 6.74 -3.03 -17.71
CA SER A 496 5.43 -2.79 -18.34
C SER A 496 5.53 -2.81 -19.85
N PHE A 497 4.55 -3.46 -20.50
CA PHE A 497 4.35 -3.26 -21.93
C PHE A 497 3.55 -1.98 -22.17
N LYS A 498 3.96 -1.21 -23.19
CA LYS A 498 3.24 0.01 -23.54
C LYS A 498 1.87 -0.36 -24.13
N ASN A 499 0.81 0.21 -23.55
CA ASN A 499 -0.58 0.03 -23.97
C ASN A 499 -1.13 -1.40 -23.87
N GLU A 500 -0.57 -2.23 -22.99
CA GLU A 500 -1.05 -3.58 -22.72
C GLU A 500 -1.22 -3.79 -21.21
N ASP A 501 -2.16 -4.63 -20.82
CA ASP A 501 -2.49 -5.02 -19.46
C ASP A 501 -1.56 -6.12 -18.91
N ARG A 502 -0.27 -6.05 -19.25
CA ARG A 502 0.74 -7.04 -18.84
C ARG A 502 2.07 -6.43 -18.42
N ALA A 503 2.74 -7.13 -17.51
CA ALA A 503 4.11 -6.85 -17.11
C ALA A 503 4.99 -8.09 -17.25
N ARG A 504 6.27 -7.90 -17.57
CA ARG A 504 7.25 -8.98 -17.74
C ARG A 504 8.41 -8.83 -16.78
N LEU A 505 8.71 -9.88 -16.02
CA LEU A 505 9.99 -9.96 -15.32
C LEU A 505 11.10 -10.18 -16.36
N ALA A 506 12.17 -9.39 -16.34
CA ALA A 506 13.25 -9.57 -17.32
C ALA A 506 14.01 -10.91 -17.12
N GLY A 507 14.06 -11.40 -15.88
CA GLY A 507 14.64 -12.69 -15.55
C GLY A 507 14.87 -12.85 -14.05
N PHE A 508 15.01 -14.11 -13.61
CA PHE A 508 15.34 -14.44 -12.23
C PHE A 508 16.85 -14.36 -11.98
N GLN A 509 17.31 -13.18 -11.59
CA GLN A 509 18.69 -12.91 -11.21
C GLN A 509 18.81 -12.73 -9.69
N SER A 510 19.92 -13.19 -9.13
CA SER A 510 20.26 -12.93 -7.73
C SER A 510 20.99 -11.60 -7.54
N LEU A 511 21.09 -11.18 -6.29
CA LEU A 511 21.82 -9.98 -5.87
C LEU A 511 23.35 -10.12 -5.99
N ALA A 512 23.85 -11.34 -6.24
CA ALA A 512 25.26 -11.67 -6.26
C ALA A 512 26.09 -10.83 -7.26
N ASP A 513 27.36 -10.60 -6.90
CA ASP A 513 28.39 -10.03 -7.77
C ASP A 513 29.61 -10.99 -7.78
N PRO A 514 29.94 -11.64 -8.93
CA PRO A 514 29.38 -11.44 -10.27
C PRO A 514 27.92 -11.91 -10.42
N PRO A 515 27.17 -11.41 -11.42
CA PRO A 515 25.78 -11.78 -11.64
C PRO A 515 25.57 -13.30 -11.76
N ALA A 516 24.62 -13.83 -11.00
CA ALA A 516 24.23 -15.24 -11.01
C ALA A 516 22.71 -15.39 -11.03
N SER A 517 22.22 -16.48 -11.62
CA SER A 517 20.80 -16.83 -11.57
C SER A 517 20.33 -17.08 -10.14
N LEU A 518 19.07 -16.76 -9.83
CA LEU A 518 18.51 -16.98 -8.50
C LEU A 518 18.57 -18.47 -8.11
N ALA A 519 19.24 -18.74 -7.00
CA ALA A 519 19.40 -20.08 -6.45
C ALA A 519 18.11 -20.58 -5.78
N GLY A 520 17.87 -21.88 -5.88
CA GLY A 520 16.73 -22.53 -5.26
C GLY A 520 16.75 -24.03 -5.47
N ARG A 521 15.71 -24.71 -4.99
CA ARG A 521 15.63 -26.18 -5.02
C ARG A 521 15.51 -26.78 -6.43
N TRP A 522 15.19 -25.94 -7.41
CA TRP A 522 15.10 -26.26 -8.84
C TRP A 522 16.46 -26.33 -9.55
N GLN A 523 17.56 -25.97 -8.88
CA GLN A 523 18.91 -26.12 -9.45
C GLN A 523 19.43 -27.54 -9.23
N SER A 524 19.69 -28.24 -10.35
CA SER A 524 20.24 -29.61 -10.41
C SER A 524 21.77 -29.64 -10.33
#